data_AF-A0A943H481-F1
#
_entry.id   AF-A0A943H481-F1
#
_cell.length_a   1.000
_cell.length_b   1.000
_cell.length_c   1.000
_cell.angle_alpha   90.00
_cell.angle_beta   90.00
_cell.angle_gamma   90.00
#
_symmetry.space_group_name_H-M   'P 1'
#
loop_
_entity.id
_entity.type
_entity.pdbx_description
1 polymer ?
#
loop_
_entity_poly.entity_id
_entity_poly.type
_entity_poly.pdbx_seq_one_letter_code
_entity_poly.pdbx_strand_id
1 'polypeptide(L)'
;MKIDDLNLSVRTYNTLLRAGITSVEKIREMTDEDLKSVKNLSEKCRKEVKQAVYCTDCKRSIYGEYKNCDVNIENRGKYVLAGDKCGCKVV
;
A
#
# COMPACT_ATOMS: atom_id res chain seq x y z
N MET A 1 -11.01 -8.44 -4.12
CA MET A 1 -11.64 -7.21 -3.53
C MET A 1 -11.56 -6.07 -4.54
N LYS A 2 -12.58 -5.21 -4.64
CA LYS A 2 -12.58 -4.06 -5.55
C LYS A 2 -12.02 -2.81 -4.86
N ILE A 3 -11.61 -1.81 -5.66
CA ILE A 3 -11.29 -0.49 -5.11
C ILE A 3 -12.50 0.23 -4.52
N ASP A 4 -13.72 -0.19 -4.90
CA ASP A 4 -15.01 0.27 -4.37
C ASP A 4 -15.12 -0.01 -2.85
N ASP A 5 -14.50 -1.10 -2.38
CA ASP A 5 -14.50 -1.54 -0.97
C ASP A 5 -13.47 -0.75 -0.13
N LEU A 6 -12.50 -0.09 -0.78
CA LEU A 6 -11.54 0.79 -0.13
C LEU A 6 -12.17 2.18 0.03
N ASN A 7 -12.22 2.69 1.26
CA ASN A 7 -12.79 4.01 1.59
C ASN A 7 -11.88 5.18 1.16
N LEU A 8 -11.56 5.24 -0.13
CA LEU A 8 -10.68 6.21 -0.79
C LEU A 8 -11.40 7.53 -1.07
N SER A 9 -10.65 8.63 -1.17
CA SER A 9 -11.27 9.88 -1.63
C SER A 9 -11.74 9.76 -3.09
N VAL A 10 -12.82 10.47 -3.43
CA VAL A 10 -13.40 10.52 -4.79
C VAL A 10 -12.35 10.84 -5.86
N ARG A 11 -11.34 11.66 -5.55
CA ARG A 11 -10.23 11.95 -6.47
C ARG A 11 -9.36 10.72 -6.68
N THR A 12 -8.91 10.07 -5.60
CA THR A 12 -8.03 8.89 -5.66
C THR A 12 -8.70 7.73 -6.38
N TYR A 13 -9.95 7.43 -6.05
CA TYR A 13 -10.78 6.43 -6.74
C TYR A 13 -10.86 6.71 -8.25
N ASN A 14 -11.22 7.93 -8.65
CA ASN A 14 -11.33 8.28 -10.08
C ASN A 14 -9.99 8.24 -10.82
N THR A 15 -8.86 8.54 -10.16
CA THR A 15 -7.54 8.42 -10.80
C THR A 15 -7.14 6.96 -11.00
N LEU A 16 -7.40 6.08 -10.02
CA LEU A 16 -7.18 4.63 -10.17
C LEU A 16 -8.02 4.04 -11.30
N LEU A 17 -9.33 4.37 -11.32
CA LEU A 17 -10.26 3.91 -12.35
C LEU A 17 -9.81 4.33 -13.76
N ARG A 18 -9.38 5.59 -13.93
CA ARG A 18 -8.83 6.11 -15.20
C ARG A 18 -7.48 5.49 -15.59
N ALA A 19 -6.72 4.99 -14.62
CA ALA A 19 -5.49 4.22 -14.85
C ALA A 19 -5.75 2.74 -15.15
N GLY A 20 -7.02 2.29 -15.22
CA GLY A 20 -7.38 0.89 -15.42
C GLY A 20 -7.08 0.02 -14.19
N ILE A 21 -7.08 0.60 -12.99
CA ILE A 21 -6.87 -0.08 -11.72
C ILE A 21 -8.21 -0.15 -11.00
N THR A 22 -8.83 -1.32 -10.96
CA THR A 22 -10.18 -1.56 -10.42
C THR A 22 -10.23 -2.58 -9.28
N SER A 23 -9.13 -3.28 -9.03
CA SER A 23 -9.00 -4.32 -8.00
C SER A 23 -7.88 -4.01 -7.01
N VAL A 24 -8.09 -4.40 -5.75
CA VAL A 24 -7.07 -4.27 -4.69
C VAL A 24 -5.87 -5.17 -4.97
N GLU A 25 -6.09 -6.35 -5.56
CA GLU A 25 -5.04 -7.26 -6.01
C GLU A 25 -4.05 -6.59 -6.97
N LYS A 26 -4.54 -5.83 -7.96
CA LYS A 26 -3.66 -5.09 -8.89
C LYS A 26 -2.84 -4.02 -8.18
N ILE A 27 -3.39 -3.35 -7.16
CA ILE A 27 -2.65 -2.39 -6.31
C ILE A 27 -1.60 -3.12 -5.43
N ARG A 28 -1.86 -4.38 -5.07
CA ARG A 28 -0.91 -5.22 -4.32
C ARG A 28 0.26 -5.70 -5.17
N GLU A 29 0.02 -6.00 -6.44
CA GLU A 29 1.07 -6.37 -7.41
C GLU A 29 1.94 -5.16 -7.80
N MET A 30 1.37 -3.95 -7.82
CA MET A 30 2.12 -2.71 -8.12
C MET A 30 3.13 -2.34 -7.02
N THR A 31 4.33 -1.97 -7.46
CA THR A 31 5.39 -1.40 -6.63
C THR A 31 5.17 0.09 -6.35
N ASP A 32 6.01 0.69 -5.49
CA ASP A 32 6.01 2.15 -5.29
C ASP A 32 6.43 2.92 -6.57
N GLU A 33 7.21 2.30 -7.44
CA GLU A 33 7.64 2.92 -8.70
C GLU A 33 6.51 2.88 -9.74
N ASP A 34 5.77 1.78 -9.80
CA ASP A 34 4.54 1.68 -10.61
C ASP A 34 3.49 2.70 -10.16
N LEU A 35 3.29 2.86 -8.84
CA LEU A 35 2.38 3.87 -8.30
C LEU A 35 2.87 5.31 -8.57
N LYS A 36 4.18 5.54 -8.72
CA LYS A 36 4.72 6.84 -9.16
C LYS A 36 4.52 7.10 -10.64
N SER A 37 4.56 6.07 -11.48
CA SER A 37 4.37 6.19 -12.94
C SER A 37 2.90 6.41 -13.34
N VAL A 38 1.93 6.10 -12.47
CA VAL A 38 0.50 6.41 -12.71
C VAL A 38 0.29 7.90 -12.97
N LYS A 39 -0.05 8.22 -14.22
CA LYS A 39 -0.31 9.58 -14.71
C LYS A 39 -1.47 10.21 -13.93
N ASN A 40 -1.29 11.47 -13.52
CA ASN A 40 -2.24 12.26 -12.70
C ASN A 40 -2.45 11.78 -11.24
N LEU A 41 -1.68 10.80 -10.75
CA LEU A 41 -1.76 10.41 -9.34
C LEU A 41 -0.95 11.39 -8.47
N SER A 42 -1.65 12.31 -7.79
CA SER A 42 -1.03 13.27 -6.87
C SER A 42 -0.36 12.56 -5.69
N GLU A 43 0.61 13.22 -5.03
CA GLU A 43 1.29 12.62 -3.87
C GLU A 43 0.32 12.26 -2.73
N LYS A 44 -0.69 13.10 -2.48
CA LYS A 44 -1.77 12.80 -1.52
C LYS A 44 -2.53 11.52 -1.91
N CYS A 45 -2.89 11.37 -3.18
CA CYS A 45 -3.58 10.19 -3.69
C CYS A 45 -2.70 8.94 -3.55
N ARG A 46 -1.40 9.01 -3.88
CA ARG A 46 -0.45 7.92 -3.65
C ARG A 46 -0.38 7.50 -2.18
N LYS A 47 -0.40 8.47 -1.24
CA LYS A 47 -0.42 8.20 0.20
C LYS A 47 -1.72 7.53 0.64
N GLU A 48 -2.88 7.97 0.15
CA GLU A 48 -4.18 7.31 0.40
C GLU A 48 -4.21 5.86 -0.11
N VAL A 49 -3.80 5.62 -1.36
CA VAL A 49 -3.77 4.25 -1.94
C VAL A 49 -2.88 3.33 -1.10
N LYS A 50 -1.71 3.81 -0.69
CA LYS A 50 -0.84 3.05 0.20
C LYS A 50 -1.45 2.83 1.57
N GLN A 51 -2.01 3.86 2.23
CA GLN A 51 -2.65 3.68 3.54
C GLN A 51 -3.84 2.71 3.48
N ALA A 52 -4.54 2.61 2.34
CA ALA A 52 -5.65 1.69 2.15
C ALA A 52 -5.23 0.22 1.91
N VAL A 53 -3.98 -0.05 1.49
CA VAL A 53 -3.51 -1.43 1.23
C VAL A 53 -2.33 -1.88 2.09
N TYR A 54 -1.60 -0.97 2.75
CA TYR A 54 -0.50 -1.29 3.67
C TYR A 54 -1.01 -1.31 5.10
N CYS A 55 -0.45 -2.18 5.94
CA CYS A 55 -0.92 -2.38 7.31
C CYS A 55 -0.83 -1.08 8.15
N THR A 56 -1.97 -0.50 8.54
CA THR A 56 -2.01 0.65 9.46
C THR A 56 -1.74 0.24 10.91
N ASP A 57 -2.25 -0.93 11.29
CA ASP A 57 -2.27 -1.38 12.69
C ASP A 57 -0.94 -2.01 13.13
N CYS A 58 -0.09 -2.37 12.15
CA CYS A 58 1.28 -2.79 12.42
C CYS A 58 2.15 -1.57 12.70
N LYS A 59 2.63 -1.47 13.95
CA LYS A 59 3.64 -0.49 14.43
C LYS A 59 4.95 -0.45 13.61
N ARG A 60 5.10 -1.33 12.62
CA ARG A 60 6.33 -1.56 11.85
C ARG A 60 6.12 -1.48 10.33
N SER A 61 4.93 -1.08 9.87
CA SER A 61 4.70 -0.75 8.46
C SER A 61 5.43 0.53 8.04
N ILE A 62 5.34 0.90 6.76
CA ILE A 62 5.86 2.19 6.26
C ILE A 62 5.23 3.43 6.93
N TYR A 63 4.20 3.25 7.77
CA TYR A 63 3.50 4.28 8.53
C TYR A 63 3.62 4.12 10.06
N GLY A 64 4.33 3.10 10.55
CA GLY A 64 4.49 2.81 11.98
C GLY A 64 5.70 3.48 12.65
N GLU A 65 5.74 3.43 13.98
CA GLU A 65 6.74 4.12 14.81
C GLU A 65 8.06 3.36 15.03
N TYR A 66 8.11 2.02 14.96
CA TYR A 66 9.20 1.24 15.56
C TYR A 66 9.86 0.18 14.65
N LYS A 67 11.20 0.15 14.67
CA LYS A 67 12.05 -0.81 13.93
C LYS A 67 12.11 -2.20 14.60
N ASN A 68 11.90 -3.23 13.76
CA ASN A 68 12.15 -4.69 13.82
C ASN A 68 11.06 -5.36 12.93
N CYS A 69 10.86 -6.69 12.95
CA CYS A 69 9.50 -7.27 12.82
C CYS A 69 9.44 -8.77 13.18
N ASP A 70 8.53 -9.13 14.11
CA ASP A 70 8.29 -10.52 14.53
C ASP A 70 7.22 -11.24 13.69
N VAL A 71 6.43 -10.50 12.89
CA VAL A 71 5.33 -11.05 12.08
C VAL A 71 5.37 -10.44 10.67
N ASN A 72 6.31 -10.88 9.86
CA ASN A 72 6.44 -10.47 8.46
C ASN A 72 5.89 -11.55 7.51
N ILE A 73 4.62 -11.39 7.12
CA ILE A 73 3.90 -12.36 6.26
C ILE A 73 4.51 -12.44 4.86
N GLU A 74 4.96 -11.31 4.28
CA GLU A 74 5.60 -11.27 2.96
C GLU A 74 6.95 -12.02 2.93
N ASN A 75 7.60 -12.19 4.09
CA ASN A 75 8.91 -12.80 4.22
C ASN A 75 8.85 -14.25 4.75
N ARG A 76 7.68 -14.92 4.66
CA ARG A 76 7.42 -16.27 5.22
C ARG A 76 7.76 -16.38 6.72
N GLY A 77 7.54 -15.32 7.50
CA GLY A 77 7.89 -15.27 8.92
C GLY A 77 9.37 -14.93 9.21
N LYS A 78 10.18 -14.58 8.20
CA LYS A 78 11.55 -14.10 8.43
C LYS A 78 11.59 -12.64 8.85
N TYR A 79 12.41 -12.35 9.85
CA TYR A 79 12.71 -10.98 10.30
C TYR A 79 13.16 -10.09 9.14
N VAL A 80 12.63 -8.86 9.09
CA VAL A 80 13.28 -7.75 8.39
C VAL A 80 14.48 -7.29 9.22
N LEU A 81 15.61 -6.99 8.57
CA LEU A 81 16.83 -6.62 9.28
C LEU A 81 16.70 -5.21 9.88
N ALA A 82 17.58 -4.90 10.82
CA ALA A 82 17.60 -3.61 11.53
C ALA A 82 17.96 -2.45 10.59
N GLY A 83 16.97 -1.93 9.88
CA GLY A 83 17.12 -0.92 8.84
C GLY A 83 16.01 -0.95 7.78
N ASP A 84 15.42 -2.12 7.56
CA ASP A 84 14.42 -2.34 6.51
C ASP A 84 13.04 -1.81 6.89
N LYS A 85 12.21 -1.51 5.87
CA LYS A 85 10.80 -1.14 6.02
C LYS A 85 9.92 -2.35 5.69
N CYS A 86 8.97 -2.72 6.54
CA CYS A 86 7.99 -3.76 6.19
C CYS A 86 7.00 -3.19 5.15
N GLY A 87 6.96 -3.83 3.98
CA GLY A 87 6.04 -3.53 2.87
C GLY A 87 4.64 -4.12 3.05
N CYS A 88 4.40 -4.78 4.19
CA CYS A 88 3.30 -5.69 4.44
C CYS A 88 1.93 -5.13 4.06
N LYS A 89 1.34 -5.65 2.97
CA LYS A 89 0.00 -5.26 2.50
C LYS A 89 -1.12 -6.05 3.22
N VAL A 90 -2.11 -5.36 3.79
CA VAL A 90 -3.29 -5.95 4.48
C VAL A 90 -4.45 -6.20 3.54
N VAL A 91 -5.33 -7.13 3.96
CA VAL A 91 -6.62 -7.50 3.34
C VAL A 91 -7.70 -6.57 3.83
#